data_AF-A0A1F5I2L3-F1
#
_entry.id   AF-A0A1F5I2L3-F1
#
_cell.length_a   1.000
_cell.length_b   1.000
_cell.length_c   1.000
_cell.angle_alpha   90.00
_cell.angle_beta   90.00
_cell.angle_gamma   90.00
#
_symmetry.space_group_name_H-M   'P 1'
#
loop_
_entity.id
_entity.type
_entity.pdbx_description
1 polymer ?
#
loop_
_entity_poly.entity_id
_entity_poly.type
_entity_poly.pdbx_seq_one_letter_code
_entity_poly.pdbx_strand_id
1 'polypeptide(L)'
;MQERFVPQITEIEPGRLEKRRVSYAQKLRLMYLVNPAVAAILAAGITAAMLGLYSGKVNAADSVTQHTRVVYADTVPSECPPAEGSKGNTYWTTCDNANNSSPKTNPTPSERTGDNDVGTLAHNAQSKHPVEFYINIPNTSAATLMIKAFDVESSDPNADGCGYPEVDKVYINNNYTGNLVGVAADWSISSFNVPASYLNAGDNLVKIVIDPDHPNDGCIGMMLDYGALDMNPPTPTPPPSVGGITGLTGVTGDSAYSIDQSNGIDGKEIGFMAGGAAAAALAGAGAGALRRRK
;
A
#
# COMPACT_ATOMS: atom_id res chain seq x y z
N MET A 1 20.83 -41.63 -46.67
CA MET A 1 21.22 -40.21 -46.71
C MET A 1 20.30 -39.48 -45.74
N GLN A 2 20.85 -39.04 -44.61
CA GLN A 2 20.12 -38.38 -43.52
C GLN A 2 20.72 -36.98 -43.39
N GLU A 3 20.00 -35.96 -43.85
CA GLU A 3 20.44 -34.56 -43.74
C GLU A 3 20.21 -34.08 -42.30
N ARG A 4 21.30 -33.74 -41.61
CA ARG A 4 21.28 -33.09 -40.30
C ARG A 4 21.02 -31.60 -40.50
N PHE A 5 19.93 -31.13 -39.91
CA PHE A 5 19.65 -29.72 -39.72
C PHE A 5 20.59 -29.17 -38.63
N VAL A 6 21.45 -28.21 -38.99
CA VAL A 6 22.27 -27.44 -38.05
C VAL A 6 21.63 -26.06 -37.93
N PRO A 7 21.09 -25.65 -36.77
CA PRO A 7 20.61 -24.29 -36.60
C PRO A 7 21.79 -23.33 -36.47
N GLN A 8 21.79 -22.26 -37.28
CA GLN A 8 22.72 -21.16 -37.14
C GLN A 8 22.37 -20.33 -35.90
N ILE A 9 23.30 -20.25 -34.97
CA ILE A 9 23.25 -19.33 -33.84
C ILE A 9 23.57 -17.95 -34.39
N THR A 10 22.60 -17.04 -34.33
CA THR A 10 22.81 -15.62 -34.62
C THR A 10 23.38 -14.98 -33.36
N GLU A 11 24.56 -14.36 -33.47
CA GLU A 11 25.19 -13.59 -32.41
C GLU A 11 24.26 -12.47 -31.92
N ILE A 12 24.02 -12.43 -30.61
CA ILE A 12 23.33 -11.32 -29.94
C ILE A 12 24.40 -10.33 -29.52
N GLU A 13 24.35 -9.11 -30.06
CA GLU A 13 25.22 -8.02 -29.64
C GLU A 13 24.96 -7.63 -28.17
N PRO A 14 26.00 -7.55 -27.30
CA PRO A 14 25.84 -7.05 -25.94
C PRO A 14 25.95 -5.53 -25.97
N GLY A 15 24.83 -4.83 -26.13
CA GLY A 15 24.93 -3.39 -26.38
C GLY A 15 23.67 -2.55 -26.27
N ARG A 16 22.75 -2.77 -25.32
CA ARG A 16 21.85 -1.71 -24.83
C ARG A 16 20.97 -2.13 -23.65
N LEU A 17 20.79 -1.18 -22.73
CA LEU A 17 19.91 -1.18 -21.55
C LEU A 17 20.51 -1.70 -20.25
N GLU A 18 21.63 -1.10 -19.86
CA GLU A 18 21.94 -0.90 -18.44
C GLU A 18 21.01 0.21 -17.89
N LYS A 19 19.70 -0.09 -17.79
CA LYS A 19 18.79 0.67 -16.94
C LYS A 19 19.26 0.40 -15.52
N ARG A 20 19.76 1.45 -14.85
CA ARG A 20 20.28 1.41 -13.48
C ARG A 20 19.28 0.71 -12.57
N ARG A 21 19.54 -0.56 -12.25
CA ARG A 21 18.95 -1.23 -11.09
C ARG A 21 19.56 -0.57 -9.86
N VAL A 22 18.95 0.52 -9.39
CA VAL A 22 19.21 0.98 -8.03
C VAL A 22 18.71 -0.15 -7.15
N SER A 23 19.62 -0.85 -6.47
CA SER A 23 19.21 -2.01 -5.67
C SER A 23 18.32 -1.53 -4.53
N TYR A 24 17.35 -2.34 -4.11
CA TYR A 24 16.42 -2.00 -3.04
C TYR A 24 17.14 -1.58 -1.74
N ALA A 25 18.34 -2.14 -1.50
CA ALA A 25 19.23 -1.72 -0.41
C ALA A 25 19.74 -0.27 -0.53
N GLN A 26 19.86 0.27 -1.75
CA GLN A 26 20.20 1.68 -1.99
C GLN A 26 18.99 2.61 -1.75
N LYS A 27 17.75 2.19 -2.08
CA LYS A 27 16.52 2.92 -1.69
C LYS A 27 16.40 3.01 -0.17
N LEU A 28 16.57 1.89 0.54
CA LEU A 28 16.60 1.84 2.02
C LEU A 28 17.71 2.71 2.64
N ARG A 29 18.91 2.73 2.04
CA ARG A 29 19.98 3.64 2.50
C ARG A 29 19.64 5.11 2.32
N LEU A 30 18.89 5.47 1.28
CA LEU A 30 18.45 6.85 1.08
C LEU A 30 17.48 7.26 2.18
N MET A 31 16.50 6.40 2.55
CA MET A 31 15.51 6.69 3.61
C MET A 31 16.13 7.06 4.96
N TYR A 32 17.15 6.33 5.42
CA TYR A 32 17.80 6.61 6.69
C TYR A 32 18.66 7.89 6.66
N LEU A 33 19.09 8.35 5.48
CA LEU A 33 19.92 9.54 5.33
C LEU A 33 19.12 10.84 5.25
N VAL A 34 17.81 10.80 4.95
CA VAL A 34 16.98 12.02 4.81
C VAL A 34 16.17 12.38 6.05
N ASN A 35 16.26 11.63 7.15
CA ASN A 35 15.62 12.04 8.42
C ASN A 35 16.63 12.80 9.32
N PRO A 36 16.64 14.14 9.31
CA PRO A 36 17.59 14.94 10.09
C PRO A 36 17.48 14.72 11.61
N ALA A 37 16.36 14.18 12.11
CA ALA A 37 16.19 13.86 13.52
C ALA A 37 17.07 12.68 13.98
N VAL A 38 17.27 11.68 13.11
CA VAL A 38 18.07 10.49 13.43
C VAL A 38 19.58 10.82 13.43
N ALA A 39 20.02 11.68 12.51
CA ALA A 39 21.39 12.17 12.48
C ALA A 39 21.74 13.05 13.71
N ALA A 40 20.78 13.81 14.22
CA ALA A 40 20.98 14.66 15.40
C ALA A 40 21.14 13.86 16.70
N ILE A 41 20.42 12.74 16.86
CA ILE A 41 20.48 11.88 18.06
C ILE A 41 21.84 11.17 18.16
N LEU A 42 22.39 10.71 17.02
CA LEU A 42 23.73 10.10 16.97
C LEU A 42 24.84 11.10 17.32
N ALA A 43 24.73 12.36 16.90
CA ALA A 43 25.70 13.40 17.25
C ALA A 43 25.63 13.80 18.74
N ALA A 44 24.43 13.84 19.33
CA ALA A 44 24.24 14.18 20.74
C ALA A 44 24.75 13.07 21.69
N GLY A 45 24.55 11.79 21.34
CA GLY A 45 25.02 10.66 22.14
C GLY A 45 26.54 10.57 22.26
N ILE A 46 27.27 10.93 21.19
CA ILE A 46 28.75 10.96 21.19
C ILE A 46 29.29 12.09 22.09
N THR A 47 28.55 13.19 22.23
CA THR A 47 28.98 14.35 23.04
C THR A 47 28.81 14.10 24.54
N ALA A 48 27.76 13.37 24.96
CA ALA A 48 27.52 13.05 26.37
C ALA A 48 28.57 12.09 26.95
N ALA A 49 29.13 11.19 26.14
CA ALA A 49 30.19 10.28 26.55
C ALA A 49 31.54 10.98 26.82
N MET A 50 31.77 12.17 26.23
CA MET A 50 33.01 12.93 26.46
C MET A 50 32.97 13.87 27.69
N LEU A 51 31.79 14.10 28.30
CA LEU A 51 31.62 15.07 29.39
C LEU A 51 31.56 14.48 30.81
N GLY A 52 31.87 13.19 30.98
CA GLY A 52 32.23 12.65 32.31
C GLY A 52 31.14 12.73 33.40
N LEU A 53 29.86 12.57 33.04
CA LEU A 53 28.74 12.61 34.00
C LEU A 53 28.33 11.25 34.58
N TYR A 54 29.21 10.25 34.58
CA TYR A 54 28.99 8.98 35.29
C TYR A 54 30.03 8.80 36.40
N SER A 55 29.63 9.11 37.63
CA SER A 55 30.39 8.76 38.84
C SER A 55 29.99 7.37 39.32
N GLY A 56 30.61 6.34 38.75
CA GLY A 56 30.62 4.99 39.29
C GLY A 56 32.06 4.55 39.56
N LYS A 57 32.35 4.05 40.77
CA LYS A 57 33.67 3.47 41.10
C LYS A 57 33.85 2.18 40.30
N VAL A 58 34.76 2.19 39.33
CA VAL A 58 35.26 0.98 38.67
C VAL A 58 36.47 0.46 39.44
N ASN A 59 36.41 -0.80 39.88
CA ASN A 59 37.54 -1.48 40.52
C ASN A 59 38.58 -1.85 39.45
N ALA A 60 39.85 -1.55 39.71
CA ALA A 60 40.96 -1.61 38.75
C ALA A 60 41.46 -3.04 38.39
N ALA A 61 40.61 -4.06 38.45
CA ALA A 61 40.98 -5.45 38.16
C ALA A 61 40.14 -6.13 37.08
N ASP A 62 39.12 -5.47 36.53
CA ASP A 62 38.36 -6.03 35.40
C ASP A 62 39.01 -5.66 34.07
N SER A 63 39.35 -6.70 33.31
CA SER A 63 39.79 -6.63 31.93
C SER A 63 38.83 -5.77 31.10
N VAL A 64 39.33 -4.66 30.55
CA VAL A 64 38.63 -3.76 29.62
C VAL A 64 38.50 -4.45 28.26
N THR A 65 37.72 -5.53 28.23
CA THR A 65 37.17 -6.13 27.01
C THR A 65 35.78 -6.70 27.29
N GLN A 66 35.03 -6.04 28.18
CA GLN A 66 33.59 -6.06 28.06
C GLN A 66 33.23 -4.87 27.17
N HIS A 67 32.91 -5.16 25.91
CA HIS A 67 31.95 -4.35 25.18
C HIS A 67 30.83 -4.07 26.17
N THR A 68 30.67 -2.82 26.56
CA THR A 68 29.47 -2.34 27.25
C THR A 68 28.35 -2.47 26.23
N ARG A 69 27.90 -3.70 25.97
CA ARG A 69 26.54 -3.96 25.58
C ARG A 69 25.77 -3.51 26.80
N VAL A 70 25.40 -2.23 26.82
CA VAL A 70 24.20 -1.82 27.51
C VAL A 70 23.14 -2.71 26.89
N VAL A 71 22.93 -3.87 27.52
CA VAL A 71 21.68 -4.56 27.47
C VAL A 71 20.76 -3.54 28.13
N TYR A 72 20.23 -2.62 27.32
CA TYR A 72 18.83 -2.27 27.51
C TYR A 72 18.18 -3.62 27.68
N ALA A 73 17.70 -3.89 28.89
CA ALA A 73 16.81 -5.00 29.06
C ALA A 73 15.85 -4.86 27.89
N ASP A 74 15.91 -5.85 26.99
CA ASP A 74 14.96 -6.04 25.92
C ASP A 74 13.68 -6.50 26.60
N THR A 75 13.20 -5.68 27.55
CA THR A 75 11.80 -5.60 27.89
C THR A 75 11.21 -5.09 26.60
N VAL A 76 10.89 -6.05 25.72
CA VAL A 76 9.92 -5.91 24.64
C VAL A 76 8.95 -4.83 25.08
N PRO A 77 8.92 -3.69 24.37
CA PRO A 77 8.09 -2.56 24.75
C PRO A 77 6.72 -3.08 25.15
N SER A 78 6.30 -2.65 26.35
CA SER A 78 4.99 -2.90 26.95
C SER A 78 3.94 -3.15 25.87
N GLU A 79 3.36 -4.36 25.90
CA GLU A 79 2.23 -4.81 25.08
C GLU A 79 1.46 -3.63 24.50
N CYS A 80 1.61 -3.37 23.20
CA CYS A 80 0.90 -2.24 22.65
C CYS A 80 -0.60 -2.51 22.80
N PRO A 81 -1.36 -1.62 23.45
CA PRO A 81 -2.76 -1.86 23.66
C PRO A 81 -3.47 -1.98 22.30
N PRO A 82 -4.54 -2.79 22.20
CA PRO A 82 -5.31 -2.96 20.96
C PRO A 82 -5.98 -1.67 20.45
N ALA A 83 -5.92 -0.56 21.19
CA ALA A 83 -6.04 0.78 20.64
C ALA A 83 -4.97 1.64 21.32
N GLU A 84 -4.03 2.16 20.54
CA GLU A 84 -3.00 3.08 21.04
C GLU A 84 -3.63 4.42 21.44
N GLY A 85 -4.66 4.84 20.71
CA GLY A 85 -5.36 6.08 21.00
C GLY A 85 -6.77 6.17 20.44
N SER A 86 -7.53 7.12 20.98
CA SER A 86 -8.81 7.55 20.44
C SER A 86 -8.97 9.06 20.57
N LYS A 87 -9.69 9.67 19.62
CA LYS A 87 -10.00 11.10 19.58
C LYS A 87 -11.34 11.28 18.89
N GLY A 88 -12.34 11.70 19.66
CA GLY A 88 -13.72 11.72 19.15
C GLY A 88 -14.17 10.31 18.81
N ASN A 89 -14.56 10.09 17.56
CA ASN A 89 -15.02 8.79 17.04
C ASN A 89 -13.97 8.07 16.18
N THR A 90 -12.72 8.54 16.23
CA THR A 90 -11.58 7.88 15.57
C THR A 90 -10.77 7.08 16.57
N TYR A 91 -10.50 5.82 16.23
CA TYR A 91 -9.70 4.86 16.99
C TYR A 91 -8.54 4.41 16.11
N TRP A 92 -7.31 4.37 16.64
CA TRP A 92 -6.14 4.04 15.82
C TRP A 92 -5.08 3.26 16.59
N THR A 93 -4.16 2.69 15.81
CA THR A 93 -2.91 2.10 16.29
C THR A 93 -1.80 2.37 15.29
N THR A 94 -0.62 2.72 15.78
CA THR A 94 0.67 2.69 15.04
C THR A 94 1.49 1.45 15.38
N CYS A 95 0.99 0.64 16.32
CA CYS A 95 1.71 -0.51 16.82
C CYS A 95 1.38 -1.79 16.07
N ASP A 96 2.39 -2.64 16.05
CA ASP A 96 2.19 -4.07 15.89
C ASP A 96 1.70 -4.70 17.20
N ASN A 97 0.46 -5.18 17.16
CA ASN A 97 -0.20 -5.86 18.27
C ASN A 97 -0.86 -7.17 17.79
N ALA A 98 -0.37 -7.77 16.70
CA ALA A 98 -0.83 -9.06 16.18
C ALA A 98 0.38 -9.90 15.73
N ASN A 99 0.28 -11.23 15.81
CA ASN A 99 1.46 -12.10 15.71
C ASN A 99 1.40 -13.09 14.55
N ASN A 100 0.64 -12.78 13.50
CA ASN A 100 0.40 -13.67 12.37
C ASN A 100 -0.21 -15.04 12.73
N SER A 101 -0.70 -15.19 13.96
CA SER A 101 -1.56 -16.32 14.32
C SER A 101 -2.96 -16.08 13.74
N SER A 102 -3.59 -17.16 13.29
CA SER A 102 -4.85 -17.09 12.56
C SER A 102 -5.88 -16.15 13.21
N PRO A 103 -6.67 -15.39 12.43
CA PRO A 103 -7.65 -14.44 12.92
C PRO A 103 -8.61 -15.05 13.96
N LYS A 104 -8.75 -14.40 15.13
CA LYS A 104 -9.72 -14.81 16.16
C LYS A 104 -10.56 -13.65 16.65
N THR A 105 -11.86 -13.91 16.79
CA THR A 105 -12.75 -13.10 17.62
C THR A 105 -12.35 -13.33 19.07
N ASN A 106 -11.73 -12.34 19.73
CA ASN A 106 -11.11 -12.42 21.06
C ASN A 106 -9.73 -13.12 21.05
N PRO A 107 -8.68 -12.46 20.54
CA PRO A 107 -7.33 -13.00 20.61
C PRO A 107 -6.88 -13.12 22.07
N THR A 108 -6.20 -14.22 22.36
CA THR A 108 -5.47 -14.44 23.61
C THR A 108 -4.30 -13.45 23.71
N PRO A 109 -3.73 -13.21 24.91
CA PRO A 109 -2.59 -12.31 25.06
C PRO A 109 -1.39 -12.66 24.15
N SER A 110 -1.10 -13.95 23.96
CA SER A 110 -0.03 -14.38 23.04
C SER A 110 -0.29 -13.99 21.59
N GLU A 111 -1.56 -13.92 21.19
CA GLU A 111 -1.96 -13.54 19.83
C GLU A 111 -1.97 -12.02 19.61
N ARG A 112 -1.82 -11.26 20.70
CA ARG A 112 -1.60 -9.80 20.68
C ARG A 112 -0.11 -9.42 20.73
N THR A 113 0.77 -10.40 20.68
CA THR A 113 2.21 -10.18 20.80
C THR A 113 2.78 -9.86 19.43
N GLY A 114 2.88 -8.57 19.08
CA GLY A 114 3.38 -8.14 17.77
C GLY A 114 4.63 -8.88 17.31
N ASP A 115 4.70 -9.28 16.04
CA ASP A 115 5.86 -9.98 15.48
C ASP A 115 6.89 -9.05 14.79
N ASN A 116 6.70 -7.76 14.98
CA ASN A 116 7.37 -6.59 14.43
C ASN A 116 7.28 -6.50 12.90
N ASP A 117 6.06 -6.53 12.36
CA ASP A 117 5.77 -6.27 10.94
C ASP A 117 5.31 -4.82 10.68
N VAL A 118 4.60 -4.17 11.60
CA VAL A 118 4.24 -2.74 11.52
C VAL A 118 5.47 -1.84 11.70
N GLY A 119 5.57 -0.80 10.88
CA GLY A 119 6.74 0.10 10.84
C GLY A 119 7.98 -0.51 10.20
N THR A 120 7.88 -1.74 9.67
CA THR A 120 8.96 -2.42 8.95
C THR A 120 8.54 -2.71 7.52
N LEU A 121 9.53 -2.83 6.65
CA LEU A 121 9.27 -3.25 5.27
C LEU A 121 8.91 -4.73 5.26
N ALA A 122 7.68 -5.04 4.85
CA ALA A 122 7.15 -6.38 4.74
C ALA A 122 6.97 -6.79 3.26
N HIS A 123 7.15 -8.07 2.95
CA HIS A 123 6.84 -8.66 1.64
C HIS A 123 6.28 -10.08 1.78
N ASN A 124 5.61 -10.56 0.74
CA ASN A 124 4.84 -11.81 0.83
C ASN A 124 5.67 -13.09 0.97
N ALA A 125 7.00 -13.02 0.74
CA ALA A 125 7.92 -14.14 0.97
C ALA A 125 8.43 -14.21 2.42
N GLN A 126 8.16 -13.22 3.27
CA GLN A 126 8.57 -13.23 4.67
C GLN A 126 7.62 -14.07 5.53
N SER A 127 8.18 -14.64 6.61
CA SER A 127 7.38 -15.34 7.62
C SER A 127 6.47 -14.44 8.44
N LYS A 128 6.65 -13.12 8.34
CA LYS A 128 5.85 -12.09 9.01
C LYS A 128 4.75 -11.52 8.09
N HIS A 129 4.44 -12.23 7.02
CA HIS A 129 3.29 -11.93 6.18
C HIS A 129 2.14 -12.85 6.59
N PRO A 130 0.89 -12.36 6.63
CA PRO A 130 0.42 -10.99 6.30
C PRO A 130 0.86 -9.90 7.30
N VAL A 131 0.61 -8.62 7.01
CA VAL A 131 0.76 -7.55 8.02
C VAL A 131 -0.53 -7.40 8.79
N GLU A 132 -0.50 -7.43 10.12
CA GLU A 132 -1.71 -7.52 10.96
C GLU A 132 -1.71 -6.57 12.16
N PHE A 133 -2.88 -6.07 12.54
CA PHE A 133 -3.05 -5.30 13.77
C PHE A 133 -4.53 -5.26 14.21
N TYR A 134 -4.76 -5.12 15.50
CA TYR A 134 -6.07 -4.92 16.11
C TYR A 134 -6.35 -3.42 16.33
N ILE A 135 -7.61 -3.04 16.09
CA ILE A 135 -8.19 -1.77 16.56
C ILE A 135 -9.38 -2.08 17.46
N ASN A 136 -9.34 -1.59 18.70
CA ASN A 136 -10.43 -1.70 19.66
C ASN A 136 -11.43 -0.54 19.51
N ILE A 137 -12.72 -0.85 19.36
CA ILE A 137 -13.82 0.13 19.26
C ILE A 137 -14.92 -0.17 20.29
N PRO A 138 -15.61 0.83 20.85
CA PRO A 138 -16.58 0.61 21.93
C PRO A 138 -17.92 0.06 21.45
N ASN A 139 -18.28 0.27 20.19
CA ASN A 139 -19.57 -0.12 19.60
C ASN A 139 -19.43 -0.40 18.10
N THR A 140 -20.45 -1.05 17.53
CA THR A 140 -20.49 -1.34 16.10
C THR A 140 -21.38 -0.33 15.38
N SER A 141 -20.77 0.42 14.47
CA SER A 141 -21.47 1.22 13.45
C SER A 141 -20.68 1.13 12.15
N ALA A 142 -21.25 1.59 11.03
CA ALA A 142 -20.46 1.73 9.81
C ALA A 142 -19.30 2.71 10.08
N ALA A 143 -18.16 2.45 9.47
CA ALA A 143 -16.93 3.21 9.71
C ALA A 143 -16.16 3.46 8.41
N THR A 144 -15.19 4.36 8.46
CA THR A 144 -14.13 4.45 7.45
C THR A 144 -12.83 3.89 8.04
N LEU A 145 -12.29 2.85 7.41
CA LEU A 145 -10.94 2.35 7.70
C LEU A 145 -9.93 3.15 6.87
N MET A 146 -9.00 3.81 7.54
CA MET A 146 -7.88 4.51 6.94
C MET A 146 -6.60 3.74 7.23
N ILE A 147 -5.78 3.51 6.21
CA ILE A 147 -4.48 2.84 6.31
C ILE A 147 -3.44 3.75 5.67
N LYS A 148 -2.39 4.07 6.42
CA LYS A 148 -1.23 4.79 5.89
C LYS A 148 -0.07 3.81 5.69
N ALA A 149 0.36 3.69 4.45
CA ALA A 149 1.41 2.76 4.03
C ALA A 149 2.37 3.43 3.03
N PHE A 150 3.60 2.94 2.97
CA PHE A 150 4.66 3.35 2.04
C PHE A 150 4.92 2.26 1.01
N ASP A 151 5.26 2.63 -0.23
CA ASP A 151 5.38 1.74 -1.40
C ASP A 151 4.06 0.98 -1.58
N VAL A 152 3.08 1.64 -2.19
CA VAL A 152 1.80 1.02 -2.51
C VAL A 152 1.49 1.40 -3.96
N GLU A 153 1.88 0.59 -4.93
CA GLU A 153 1.73 0.93 -6.35
C GLU A 153 0.93 -0.07 -7.18
N SER A 154 -0.36 0.22 -7.34
CA SER A 154 -1.24 -0.68 -8.10
C SER A 154 -1.23 -0.49 -9.63
N SER A 155 -0.57 0.53 -10.16
CA SER A 155 -0.76 0.93 -11.57
C SER A 155 0.45 0.86 -12.50
N ASP A 156 1.68 0.83 -11.98
CA ASP A 156 2.90 0.76 -12.82
C ASP A 156 3.62 -0.58 -12.64
N PRO A 157 3.58 -1.50 -13.63
CA PRO A 157 4.25 -2.80 -13.53
C PRO A 157 5.78 -2.71 -13.47
N ASN A 158 6.38 -1.54 -13.70
CA ASN A 158 7.82 -1.36 -13.73
C ASN A 158 8.36 -0.47 -12.60
N ALA A 159 7.52 0.03 -11.70
CA ALA A 159 7.94 0.92 -10.62
C ALA A 159 9.06 0.30 -9.76
N ASP A 160 8.91 -0.98 -9.44
CA ASP A 160 9.89 -1.75 -8.67
C ASP A 160 10.77 -2.70 -9.49
N GLY A 161 10.56 -2.71 -10.81
CA GLY A 161 11.33 -3.56 -11.72
C GLY A 161 10.97 -5.05 -11.65
N CYS A 162 9.85 -5.39 -11.01
CA CYS A 162 9.31 -6.74 -10.91
C CYS A 162 8.59 -7.20 -12.19
N GLY A 163 8.15 -6.26 -13.02
CA GLY A 163 7.56 -6.53 -14.33
C GLY A 163 6.04 -6.78 -14.30
N TYR A 164 5.40 -6.50 -13.16
CA TYR A 164 3.95 -6.61 -12.93
C TYR A 164 3.55 -5.63 -11.81
N PRO A 165 2.27 -5.19 -11.73
CA PRO A 165 1.82 -4.24 -10.71
C PRO A 165 1.61 -4.89 -9.33
N GLU A 166 1.85 -4.16 -8.25
CA GLU A 166 1.57 -4.58 -6.88
C GLU A 166 0.06 -4.60 -6.59
N VAL A 167 -0.42 -5.57 -5.79
CA VAL A 167 -1.82 -5.59 -5.33
C VAL A 167 -1.89 -5.99 -3.87
N ASP A 168 -2.01 -5.02 -2.96
CA ASP A 168 -2.16 -5.34 -1.53
C ASP A 168 -3.62 -5.37 -1.10
N LYS A 169 -4.07 -6.53 -0.62
CA LYS A 169 -5.48 -6.76 -0.27
C LYS A 169 -5.71 -6.51 1.22
N VAL A 170 -6.66 -5.62 1.53
CA VAL A 170 -7.05 -5.28 2.91
C VAL A 170 -8.27 -6.08 3.33
N TYR A 171 -8.21 -6.63 4.53
CA TYR A 171 -9.30 -7.33 5.18
C TYR A 171 -9.55 -6.76 6.57
N ILE A 172 -10.82 -6.74 7.00
CA ILE A 172 -11.19 -6.49 8.40
C ILE A 172 -12.09 -7.62 8.91
N ASN A 173 -11.68 -8.24 10.01
CA ASN A 173 -12.31 -9.45 10.56
C ASN A 173 -12.58 -10.52 9.47
N ASN A 174 -11.58 -10.75 8.60
CA ASN A 174 -11.64 -11.64 7.42
C ASN A 174 -12.58 -11.25 6.27
N ASN A 175 -13.26 -10.11 6.35
CA ASN A 175 -14.02 -9.60 5.22
C ASN A 175 -13.10 -8.75 4.34
N TYR A 176 -13.09 -9.02 3.03
CA TYR A 176 -12.34 -8.20 2.08
C TYR A 176 -12.93 -6.79 2.00
N THR A 177 -12.07 -5.79 2.13
CA THR A 177 -12.46 -4.39 2.25
C THR A 177 -12.06 -3.59 1.00
N GLY A 178 -10.95 -3.96 0.35
CA GLY A 178 -10.46 -3.30 -0.86
C GLY A 178 -8.97 -3.57 -1.08
N ASN A 179 -8.40 -2.92 -2.10
CA ASN A 179 -6.96 -2.90 -2.32
C ASN A 179 -6.38 -1.59 -1.80
N LEU A 180 -5.16 -1.62 -1.25
CA LEU A 180 -4.42 -0.38 -1.04
C LEU A 180 -4.17 0.32 -2.38
N VAL A 181 -4.19 1.65 -2.34
CA VAL A 181 -3.91 2.53 -3.47
C VAL A 181 -2.95 3.62 -3.02
N GLY A 182 -1.97 3.90 -3.86
CA GLY A 182 -0.92 4.85 -3.54
C GLY A 182 0.02 5.12 -4.71
N VAL A 183 1.22 5.55 -4.35
CA VAL A 183 2.32 5.79 -5.28
C VAL A 183 3.58 5.09 -4.78
N ALA A 184 4.42 4.67 -5.73
CA ALA A 184 5.71 4.07 -5.44
C ALA A 184 6.62 5.07 -4.72
N ALA A 185 7.37 4.55 -3.74
CA ALA A 185 8.36 5.23 -2.93
C ALA A 185 7.85 6.48 -2.18
N ASP A 186 6.56 6.52 -1.82
CA ASP A 186 5.98 7.56 -0.97
C ASP A 186 4.92 7.01 -0.02
N TRP A 187 4.58 7.79 1.00
CA TRP A 187 3.49 7.50 1.92
C TRP A 187 2.14 7.85 1.31
N SER A 188 1.23 6.87 1.30
CA SER A 188 -0.13 7.02 0.81
C SER A 188 -1.14 6.67 1.88
N ILE A 189 -2.33 7.29 1.84
CA ILE A 189 -3.46 6.95 2.72
C ILE A 189 -4.57 6.34 1.86
N SER A 190 -4.85 5.06 2.10
CA SER A 190 -6.02 4.37 1.54
C SER A 190 -7.19 4.48 2.51
N SER A 191 -8.40 4.71 1.99
CA SER A 191 -9.63 4.84 2.79
C SER A 191 -10.71 3.90 2.26
N PHE A 192 -11.37 3.20 3.18
CA PHE A 192 -12.37 2.19 2.84
C PHE A 192 -13.63 2.34 3.67
N ASN A 193 -14.79 2.20 3.03
CA ASN A 193 -16.06 2.11 3.74
C ASN A 193 -16.22 0.70 4.31
N VAL A 194 -16.34 0.61 5.64
CA VAL A 194 -16.52 -0.66 6.35
C VAL A 194 -17.96 -0.77 6.85
N PRO A 195 -18.74 -1.73 6.34
CA PRO A 195 -20.08 -2.01 6.85
C PRO A 195 -20.04 -2.39 8.34
N ALA A 196 -21.06 -1.98 9.09
CA ALA A 196 -21.19 -2.36 10.51
C ALA A 196 -21.16 -3.88 10.73
N SER A 197 -21.60 -4.68 9.76
CA SER A 197 -21.58 -6.14 9.79
C SER A 197 -20.17 -6.75 9.73
N TYR A 198 -19.15 -5.97 9.38
CA TYR A 198 -17.75 -6.42 9.38
C TYR A 198 -17.05 -6.09 10.69
N LEU A 199 -17.69 -5.36 11.60
CA LEU A 199 -17.11 -4.86 12.83
C LEU A 199 -17.69 -5.56 14.06
N ASN A 200 -16.85 -5.70 15.07
CA ASN A 200 -17.20 -6.17 16.41
C ASN A 200 -17.01 -5.03 17.41
N ALA A 201 -17.85 -5.00 18.45
CA ALA A 201 -17.52 -4.21 19.63
C ALA A 201 -16.33 -4.89 20.33
N GLY A 202 -15.31 -4.12 20.71
CA GLY A 202 -14.00 -4.61 21.09
C GLY A 202 -13.05 -4.68 19.90
N ASP A 203 -12.26 -5.74 19.81
CA ASP A 203 -11.17 -5.81 18.85
C ASP A 203 -11.62 -6.17 17.43
N ASN A 204 -11.01 -5.49 16.47
CA ASN A 204 -11.18 -5.73 15.06
C ASN A 204 -9.82 -5.97 14.43
N LEU A 205 -9.61 -7.16 13.87
CA LEU A 205 -8.37 -7.48 13.18
C LEU A 205 -8.38 -6.85 11.80
N VAL A 206 -7.42 -5.98 11.53
CA VAL A 206 -7.08 -5.52 10.19
C VAL A 206 -5.91 -6.37 9.70
N LYS A 207 -6.02 -6.88 8.47
CA LYS A 207 -5.01 -7.72 7.83
C LYS A 207 -4.74 -7.22 6.43
N ILE A 208 -3.47 -7.06 6.09
CA ILE A 208 -2.99 -6.66 4.77
C ILE A 208 -2.21 -7.81 4.18
N VAL A 209 -2.72 -8.37 3.08
CA VAL A 209 -2.05 -9.42 2.32
C VAL A 209 -1.34 -8.76 1.16
N ILE A 210 -0.03 -8.61 1.29
CA ILE A 210 0.86 -8.03 0.27
C ILE A 210 0.91 -8.95 -0.95
N ASP A 211 0.71 -8.37 -2.14
CA ASP A 211 0.79 -8.99 -3.46
C ASP A 211 0.45 -10.51 -3.52
N PRO A 212 -0.77 -10.93 -3.17
CA PRO A 212 -1.11 -12.35 -3.09
C PRO A 212 -1.17 -13.04 -4.45
N ASP A 213 -1.10 -12.28 -5.55
CA ASP A 213 -1.16 -12.81 -6.91
C ASP A 213 0.23 -13.34 -7.37
N HIS A 214 1.31 -13.01 -6.64
CA HIS A 214 2.68 -13.50 -6.89
C HIS A 214 3.32 -14.07 -5.60
N PRO A 215 2.87 -15.23 -5.12
CA PRO A 215 3.27 -15.76 -3.82
C PRO A 215 4.75 -16.15 -3.76
N ASN A 216 5.39 -15.87 -2.62
CA ASN A 216 6.82 -16.08 -2.36
C ASN A 216 7.73 -15.19 -3.23
N ASP A 217 7.24 -14.04 -3.66
CA ASP A 217 8.04 -13.01 -4.29
C ASP A 217 8.53 -12.00 -3.24
N GLY A 218 9.82 -11.69 -3.27
CA GLY A 218 10.45 -10.68 -2.42
C GLY A 218 10.73 -9.37 -3.15
N CYS A 219 10.23 -9.24 -4.39
CA CYS A 219 10.48 -8.09 -5.23
C CYS A 219 9.68 -6.86 -4.80
N ILE A 220 8.45 -7.07 -4.35
CA ILE A 220 7.49 -6.03 -3.94
C ILE A 220 7.29 -6.10 -2.44
N GLY A 221 7.19 -4.94 -1.79
CA GLY A 221 6.91 -4.86 -0.37
C GLY A 221 6.54 -3.46 0.08
N MET A 222 5.76 -3.40 1.15
CA MET A 222 5.20 -2.16 1.68
C MET A 222 5.59 -1.99 3.15
N MET A 223 5.53 -0.77 3.67
CA MET A 223 5.71 -0.49 5.10
C MET A 223 4.47 0.19 5.68
N LEU A 224 3.92 -0.38 6.75
CA LEU A 224 2.74 0.17 7.41
C LEU A 224 3.16 1.19 8.47
N ASP A 225 2.54 2.38 8.47
CA ASP A 225 2.70 3.37 9.56
C ASP A 225 1.59 3.23 10.59
N TYR A 226 0.32 3.33 10.15
CA TYR A 226 -0.82 3.21 11.05
C TYR A 226 -2.09 2.73 10.35
N GLY A 227 -3.02 2.24 11.18
CA GLY A 227 -4.41 2.02 10.81
C GLY A 227 -5.36 2.74 11.76
N ALA A 228 -6.47 3.26 11.22
CA ALA A 228 -7.49 3.97 11.98
C ALA A 228 -8.91 3.63 11.52
N LEU A 229 -9.84 3.49 12.45
CA LEU A 229 -11.28 3.42 12.20
C LEU A 229 -11.94 4.72 12.66
N ASP A 230 -12.59 5.42 11.73
CA ASP A 230 -13.49 6.53 12.04
C ASP A 230 -14.94 6.04 12.03
N MET A 231 -15.55 5.97 13.22
CA MET A 231 -16.93 5.50 13.43
C MET A 231 -17.99 6.54 13.06
N ASN A 232 -17.57 7.77 12.73
CA ASN A 232 -18.41 8.82 12.17
C ASN A 232 -17.99 9.14 10.73
N PRO A 233 -18.09 8.16 9.80
CA PRO A 233 -17.75 8.45 8.43
C PRO A 233 -18.62 9.62 7.95
N PRO A 234 -18.06 10.60 7.21
CA PRO A 234 -18.85 11.67 6.64
C PRO A 234 -20.01 11.01 5.89
N THR A 235 -21.23 11.36 6.26
CA THR A 235 -22.42 10.79 5.62
C THR A 235 -22.22 11.02 4.14
N PRO A 236 -22.17 9.95 3.30
CA PRO A 236 -21.86 10.11 1.89
C PRO A 236 -22.82 11.17 1.37
N THR A 237 -22.26 12.32 0.98
CA THR A 237 -23.10 13.42 0.52
C THR A 237 -23.85 12.82 -0.65
N PRO A 238 -25.20 12.72 -0.59
CA PRO A 238 -25.94 12.10 -1.67
C PRO A 238 -25.46 12.78 -2.95
N PRO A 239 -25.13 12.00 -4.02
CA PRO A 239 -24.68 12.59 -5.26
C PRO A 239 -25.66 13.72 -5.57
N PRO A 240 -25.17 14.93 -5.93
CA PRO A 240 -26.03 16.09 -6.07
C PRO A 240 -27.23 15.62 -6.87
N SER A 241 -28.38 15.60 -6.20
CA SER A 241 -29.63 15.26 -6.87
C SER A 241 -29.64 16.23 -8.02
N VAL A 242 -29.47 15.73 -9.24
CA VAL A 242 -29.71 16.51 -10.44
C VAL A 242 -31.19 16.78 -10.30
N GLY A 243 -31.51 17.88 -9.63
CA GLY A 243 -32.85 18.27 -9.31
C GLY A 243 -33.54 18.27 -10.64
N GLY A 244 -34.34 17.25 -10.89
CA GLY A 244 -35.19 17.21 -12.04
C GLY A 244 -35.90 18.54 -11.99
N ILE A 245 -35.69 19.36 -13.02
CA ILE A 245 -36.33 20.65 -13.16
C ILE A 245 -37.81 20.33 -13.45
N THR A 246 -38.53 19.80 -12.46
CA THR A 246 -39.96 19.45 -12.52
C THR A 246 -40.81 20.67 -12.17
N GLY A 247 -40.29 21.86 -12.50
CA GLY A 247 -40.94 23.15 -12.26
C GLY A 247 -40.98 24.06 -13.49
N LEU A 248 -40.28 23.75 -14.59
CA LEU A 248 -40.52 24.45 -15.85
C LEU A 248 -41.62 23.74 -16.62
N THR A 249 -42.85 24.13 -16.33
CA THR A 249 -44.00 23.87 -17.19
C THR A 249 -43.73 24.55 -18.54
N GLY A 250 -43.28 23.78 -19.54
CA GLY A 250 -42.99 24.28 -20.88
C GLY A 250 -41.71 23.76 -21.54
N VAL A 251 -40.80 23.10 -20.80
CA VAL A 251 -39.61 22.47 -21.41
C VAL A 251 -39.90 21.00 -21.66
N THR A 252 -40.60 20.73 -22.74
CA THR A 252 -40.77 19.38 -23.28
C THR A 252 -39.44 18.88 -23.82
N GLY A 253 -38.84 17.89 -23.16
CA GLY A 253 -38.08 16.83 -23.85
C GLY A 253 -36.78 17.23 -24.52
N ASP A 254 -36.15 18.31 -24.08
CA ASP A 254 -34.88 18.73 -24.62
C ASP A 254 -33.74 17.99 -23.89
N SER A 255 -33.28 16.90 -24.51
CA SER A 255 -32.12 16.12 -24.04
C SER A 255 -30.93 17.05 -23.77
N ALA A 256 -29.99 16.67 -22.89
CA ALA A 256 -28.79 17.46 -22.58
C ALA A 256 -28.02 17.99 -23.83
N TYR A 257 -28.27 17.41 -24.99
CA TYR A 257 -27.80 17.84 -26.30
C TYR A 257 -28.32 19.21 -26.77
N SER A 258 -29.50 19.70 -26.35
CA SER A 258 -30.05 20.97 -26.81
C SER A 258 -29.72 22.18 -25.92
N ILE A 259 -29.32 21.95 -24.66
CA ILE A 259 -28.81 23.00 -23.78
C ILE A 259 -27.51 23.59 -24.35
N ASP A 260 -26.68 22.76 -24.98
CA ASP A 260 -25.42 23.16 -25.62
C ASP A 260 -25.64 24.17 -26.77
N GLN A 261 -26.74 24.03 -27.51
CA GLN A 261 -27.07 24.95 -28.62
C GLN A 261 -27.68 26.28 -28.18
N SER A 262 -28.30 26.34 -26.99
CA SER A 262 -29.00 27.54 -26.52
C SER A 262 -28.08 28.61 -25.91
N ASN A 263 -26.85 28.24 -25.51
CA ASN A 263 -25.90 29.14 -24.83
C ASN A 263 -24.92 29.85 -25.78
N GLY A 264 -25.10 29.76 -27.10
CA GLY A 264 -24.22 30.44 -28.05
C GLY A 264 -22.78 29.92 -28.04
N ILE A 265 -22.58 28.66 -27.63
CA ILE A 265 -21.34 27.95 -27.92
C ILE A 265 -21.41 27.60 -29.41
N ASP A 266 -20.89 28.52 -30.23
CA ASP A 266 -20.66 28.28 -31.65
C ASP A 266 -19.94 26.93 -31.78
N GLY A 267 -20.56 25.97 -32.47
CA GLY A 267 -20.13 24.57 -32.61
C GLY A 267 -18.81 24.36 -33.37
N LYS A 268 -17.78 25.16 -33.07
CA LYS A 268 -16.43 25.11 -33.63
C LYS A 268 -15.41 24.41 -32.74
N GLU A 269 -15.76 23.99 -31.53
CA GLU A 269 -14.82 23.30 -30.63
C GLU A 269 -15.24 21.88 -30.19
N ILE A 270 -16.13 21.20 -30.92
CA ILE A 270 -16.26 19.73 -30.79
C ILE A 270 -15.40 19.07 -31.87
N GLY A 271 -14.10 19.23 -31.70
CA GLY A 271 -13.06 18.67 -32.56
C GLY A 271 -11.99 17.90 -31.79
N PHE A 272 -12.26 17.47 -30.56
CA PHE A 272 -11.41 16.52 -29.82
C PHE A 272 -12.32 15.76 -28.84
N MET A 273 -12.13 14.43 -28.71
CA MET A 273 -12.90 13.47 -27.89
C MET A 273 -13.96 12.62 -28.63
N ALA A 274 -13.77 12.32 -29.91
CA ALA A 274 -14.31 11.12 -30.54
C ALA A 274 -13.18 10.29 -31.13
N GLY A 275 -12.42 9.61 -30.26
CA GLY A 275 -11.32 8.76 -30.67
C GLY A 275 -10.80 7.94 -29.50
N GLY A 276 -11.48 6.85 -29.17
CA GLY A 276 -10.96 5.95 -28.14
C GLY A 276 -11.84 4.80 -27.66
N ALA A 277 -12.86 4.35 -28.38
CA ALA A 277 -13.55 3.09 -28.03
C ALA A 277 -14.38 2.52 -29.20
N ALA A 278 -13.72 1.92 -30.20
CA ALA A 278 -14.32 0.88 -31.06
C ALA A 278 -13.27 0.31 -32.04
N ALA A 279 -12.55 -0.75 -31.64
CA ALA A 279 -11.96 -1.71 -32.58
C ALA A 279 -11.61 -3.02 -31.84
N ALA A 280 -12.64 -3.81 -31.53
CA ALA A 280 -12.50 -5.24 -31.35
C ALA A 280 -13.20 -5.94 -32.54
N ALA A 281 -12.54 -6.99 -33.04
CA ALA A 281 -13.04 -8.00 -34.00
C ALA A 281 -13.09 -7.61 -35.49
N LEU A 282 -12.07 -8.04 -36.25
CA LEU A 282 -12.19 -8.99 -37.38
C LEU A 282 -10.84 -9.06 -38.13
N ALA A 283 -9.97 -10.00 -37.75
CA ALA A 283 -8.84 -10.41 -38.59
C ALA A 283 -8.88 -11.94 -38.73
N GLY A 284 -9.74 -12.39 -39.62
CA GLY A 284 -9.92 -13.81 -39.90
C GLY A 284 -10.85 -14.02 -41.09
N ALA A 285 -10.35 -13.80 -42.31
CA ALA A 285 -10.81 -14.48 -43.53
C ALA A 285 -10.01 -14.04 -44.77
N GLY A 286 -9.34 -14.99 -45.42
CA GLY A 286 -9.39 -15.13 -46.88
C GLY A 286 -8.45 -14.28 -47.76
N ALA A 287 -7.15 -14.62 -47.80
CA ALA A 287 -6.34 -14.33 -48.99
C ALA A 287 -6.57 -15.42 -50.05
N GLY A 288 -7.68 -15.29 -50.78
CA GLY A 288 -8.01 -16.07 -51.96
C GLY A 288 -7.35 -15.48 -53.22
N ALA A 289 -6.81 -16.38 -54.04
CA ALA A 289 -6.06 -16.11 -55.26
C ALA A 289 -6.73 -15.17 -56.28
N LEU A 290 -5.94 -14.29 -56.90
CA LEU A 290 -6.23 -13.81 -58.25
C LEU A 290 -5.00 -13.96 -59.15
N ARG A 291 -4.98 -15.08 -59.88
CA ARG A 291 -4.22 -15.23 -61.13
C ARG A 291 -4.76 -14.23 -62.15
N ARG A 292 -3.88 -13.44 -62.77
CA ARG A 292 -4.11 -12.96 -64.14
C ARG A 292 -2.92 -13.37 -65.01
N ARG A 293 -3.23 -14.23 -65.98
CA ARG A 293 -2.44 -14.45 -67.19
C ARG A 293 -2.71 -13.28 -68.15
N LYS A 294 -1.67 -12.70 -68.71
CA LYS A 294 -1.37 -12.72 -70.15
C LYS A 294 0.05 -12.22 -70.34
#